data_AF-G4U1L3-F1
#
_entry.id   AF-G4U1L3-F1
#
_cell.length_a   1.000
_cell.length_b   1.000
_cell.length_c   1.000
_cell.angle_alpha   90.00
_cell.angle_beta   90.00
_cell.angle_gamma   90.00
#
_symmetry.space_group_name_H-M   'P 1'
#
loop_
_entity.id
_entity.type
_entity.pdbx_description
1 polymer ?
#
loop_
_entity_poly.entity_id
_entity_poly.type
_entity_poly.pdbx_seq_one_letter_code
_entity_poly.pdbx_strand_id
1 'polypeptide(L)'
;MKEARDRLGASSSRFGTTRINKEQIHRLREAEYTAYQRYHIALEVLLNQVMGANALVDELREDVREVIAPNLHEGDDGIDESIIRLSYGTDLEICEPGTRVEILTRIRNWADDANHSQQIFWLNDAAGTGKSTVATTIAKEWQGQGRLGGRFFFNPNVALDQDIRRFCRIVAYDIASNHPQLAPSINSILIASPEDTMDFAMQFVRLILDPLQSLSSTTTAAECRTQRTADGAKDQALADQ
;
A
#
# COMPACT_ATOMS: atom_id res chain seq x y z
N MET A 1 -12.21 59.76 55.16
CA MET A 1 -12.77 59.38 53.83
C MET A 1 -12.09 60.05 52.63
N LYS A 2 -11.17 61.02 52.80
CA LYS A 2 -10.40 61.62 51.69
C LYS A 2 -9.03 60.94 51.47
N GLU A 3 -8.38 60.47 52.53
CA GLU A 3 -7.07 59.77 52.47
C GLU A 3 -7.11 58.33 51.93
N ALA A 4 -8.28 57.68 51.90
CA ALA A 4 -8.41 56.34 51.33
C ALA A 4 -8.51 56.38 49.78
N ARG A 5 -8.79 57.55 49.20
CA ARG A 5 -8.93 57.72 47.74
C ARG A 5 -7.57 57.92 47.07
N ASP A 6 -6.61 58.52 47.76
CA ASP A 6 -5.29 58.82 47.20
C ASP A 6 -4.35 57.60 47.18
N ARG A 7 -4.64 56.55 47.96
CA ARG A 7 -3.86 55.29 47.95
C ARG A 7 -4.29 54.29 46.87
N LEU A 8 -5.45 54.49 46.24
CA LEU A 8 -5.91 53.68 45.11
C LEU A 8 -5.45 54.23 43.75
N GLY A 9 -4.80 55.39 43.72
CA GLY A 9 -4.22 55.99 42.50
C GLY A 9 -2.88 55.39 42.07
N ALA A 10 -2.28 54.48 42.83
CA ALA A 10 -0.89 54.06 42.66
C ALA A 10 -0.70 52.54 42.54
N SER A 11 -1.50 51.82 41.73
CA SER A 11 -1.06 50.51 41.22
C SER A 11 -1.74 49.99 39.95
N SER A 12 -2.51 50.79 39.21
CA SER A 12 -3.08 50.32 37.93
C SER A 12 -2.14 50.58 36.76
N SER A 13 -0.93 50.02 36.82
CA SER A 13 0.04 50.02 35.71
C SER A 13 0.75 48.68 35.69
N ARG A 14 0.06 47.62 35.24
CA ARG A 14 0.75 46.38 34.87
C ARG A 14 -0.02 45.43 33.95
N PHE A 15 -0.95 45.94 33.15
CA PHE A 15 -1.34 45.27 31.91
C PHE A 15 -0.98 46.19 30.76
N GLY A 16 0.21 45.97 30.18
CA GLY A 16 0.58 46.60 28.93
C GLY A 16 -0.41 46.19 27.87
N THR A 17 -1.24 47.11 27.40
CA THR A 17 -1.96 46.94 26.14
C THR A 17 -0.91 46.88 25.04
N THR A 18 -0.53 45.68 24.62
CA THR A 18 0.32 45.48 23.45
C THR A 18 -0.45 45.98 22.24
N ARG A 19 -0.16 47.21 21.79
CA ARG A 19 -0.66 47.72 20.51
C ARG A 19 -0.02 46.89 19.40
N ILE A 20 -0.75 45.91 18.90
CA ILE A 20 -0.34 45.11 17.75
C ILE A 20 -0.37 46.02 16.52
N ASN A 21 0.81 46.46 16.06
CA ASN A 21 0.93 47.23 14.82
C ASN A 21 0.73 46.29 13.61
N LYS A 22 0.18 46.79 12.50
CA LYS A 22 0.08 46.09 11.21
C LYS A 22 1.40 45.44 10.78
N GLU A 23 2.54 46.08 11.05
CA GLU A 23 3.85 45.51 10.78
C GLU A 23 4.14 44.23 11.58
N GLN A 24 3.68 44.14 12.84
CA GLN A 24 3.85 42.91 13.63
C GLN A 24 2.95 41.79 13.10
N ILE A 25 1.73 42.12 12.64
CA ILE A 25 0.83 41.14 12.02
C ILE A 25 1.42 40.61 10.71
N HIS A 26 1.99 41.49 9.88
CA HIS A 26 2.64 41.10 8.64
C HIS A 26 3.82 40.17 8.87
N ARG A 27 4.71 40.54 9.81
CA ARG A 27 5.86 39.70 10.19
C ARG A 27 5.45 38.35 10.73
N LEU A 28 4.39 38.29 11.53
CA LEU A 28 3.85 37.02 12.05
C LEU A 28 3.31 36.13 10.93
N ARG A 29 2.57 36.69 9.97
CA ARG A 29 2.07 35.95 8.81
C ARG A 29 3.20 35.46 7.89
N GLU A 30 4.23 36.27 7.67
CA GLU A 30 5.41 35.85 6.88
C GLU A 30 6.18 34.73 7.58
N ALA A 31 6.37 34.83 8.90
CA ALA A 31 7.01 33.78 9.69
C ALA A 31 6.21 32.48 9.68
N GLU A 32 4.89 32.56 9.82
CA GLU A 32 3.97 31.43 9.72
C GLU A 32 4.04 30.78 8.34
N TYR A 33 3.95 31.57 7.27
CA TYR A 33 4.06 31.08 5.89
C TYR A 33 5.41 30.39 5.64
N THR A 34 6.50 30.97 6.13
CA THR A 34 7.84 30.39 6.00
C THR A 34 7.96 29.07 6.78
N ALA A 35 7.35 28.98 7.96
CA ALA A 35 7.30 27.74 8.74
C ALA A 35 6.51 26.65 8.01
N TYR A 36 5.35 27.00 7.43
CA TYR A 36 4.56 26.07 6.62
C TYR A 36 5.32 25.57 5.39
N GLN A 37 6.00 26.46 4.67
CA GLN A 37 6.80 26.08 3.50
C GLN A 37 7.96 25.14 3.88
N ARG A 38 8.65 25.40 4.99
CA ARG A 38 9.69 24.51 5.51
C ARG A 38 9.13 23.14 5.88
N TYR A 39 7.97 23.09 6.50
CA TYR A 39 7.30 21.85 6.86
C TYR A 39 6.89 21.05 5.62
N HIS A 40 6.34 21.71 4.61
CA HIS A 40 5.95 21.06 3.35
C HIS A 40 7.15 20.41 2.65
N ILE A 41 8.26 21.15 2.49
CA ILE A 41 9.47 20.64 1.86
C ILE A 41 10.05 19.47 2.67
N ALA A 42 10.05 19.57 4.01
CA ALA A 42 10.52 18.48 4.86
C ALA A 42 9.65 17.21 4.73
N LEU A 43 8.34 17.37 4.60
CA LEU A 43 7.41 16.26 4.34
C LEU A 43 7.65 15.60 2.99
N GLU A 44 7.85 16.37 1.93
CA GLU A 44 8.18 15.82 0.59
C GLU A 44 9.49 15.03 0.62
N VAL A 45 10.52 15.55 1.29
CA VAL A 45 11.80 14.85 1.43
C VAL A 45 11.63 13.53 2.20
N LEU A 46 10.90 13.54 3.31
CA LEU A 46 10.64 12.33 4.10
C LEU A 46 9.82 11.30 3.32
N LEU A 47 8.76 11.72 2.62
CA LEU A 47 7.98 10.84 1.77
C LEU A 47 8.84 10.22 0.66
N ASN A 48 9.69 11.01 0.00
CA ASN A 48 10.61 10.50 -1.02
C ASN A 48 11.65 9.52 -0.45
N GLN A 49 12.14 9.74 0.77
CA GLN A 49 13.05 8.81 1.45
C GLN A 49 12.35 7.50 1.82
N VAL A 50 11.14 7.57 2.37
CA VAL A 50 10.35 6.37 2.73
C VAL A 50 9.98 5.58 1.47
N MET A 51 9.57 6.26 0.39
CA MET A 51 9.32 5.60 -0.90
C MET A 51 10.59 4.98 -1.48
N GLY A 52 11.74 5.67 -1.40
CA GLY A 52 13.02 5.12 -1.86
C GLY A 52 13.49 3.91 -1.05
N ALA A 53 13.27 3.92 0.27
CA ALA A 53 13.57 2.77 1.13
C ALA A 53 12.64 1.58 0.82
N ASN A 54 11.34 1.84 0.57
CA ASN A 54 10.41 0.81 0.13
C ASN A 54 10.83 0.22 -1.22
N ALA A 55 11.26 1.06 -2.18
CA ALA A 55 11.77 0.59 -3.46
C ALA A 55 13.00 -0.32 -3.32
N LEU A 56 13.93 -0.01 -2.41
CA LEU A 56 15.08 -0.86 -2.09
C LEU A 56 14.67 -2.16 -1.38
N VAL A 57 13.66 -2.11 -0.51
CA VAL A 57 13.10 -3.30 0.14
C VAL A 57 12.39 -4.18 -0.89
N ASP A 58 11.71 -3.60 -1.87
CA ASP A 58 11.09 -4.32 -2.98
C ASP A 58 12.13 -4.89 -3.95
N GLU A 59 13.22 -4.18 -4.22
CA GLU A 59 14.36 -4.68 -5.00
C GLU A 59 15.04 -5.85 -4.27
N LEU A 60 15.32 -5.71 -2.98
CA LEU A 60 15.84 -6.80 -2.14
C LEU A 60 14.86 -7.96 -2.06
N ARG A 61 13.55 -7.69 -2.03
CA ARG A 61 12.51 -8.73 -2.06
C ARG A 61 12.48 -9.44 -3.40
N GLU A 62 12.72 -8.74 -4.51
CA GLU A 62 12.84 -9.35 -5.83
C GLU A 62 14.11 -10.20 -5.91
N ASP A 63 15.24 -9.73 -5.38
CA ASP A 63 16.47 -10.51 -5.28
C ASP A 63 16.27 -11.76 -4.40
N VAL A 64 15.61 -11.60 -3.25
CA VAL A 64 15.25 -12.70 -2.36
C VAL A 64 14.25 -13.63 -3.04
N ARG A 65 13.32 -13.12 -3.85
CA ARG A 65 12.38 -13.93 -4.65
C ARG A 65 13.13 -14.75 -5.69
N GLU A 66 14.02 -14.15 -6.48
CA GLU A 66 14.84 -14.84 -7.48
C GLU A 66 15.79 -15.87 -6.85
N VAL A 67 16.20 -15.67 -5.58
CA VAL A 67 17.06 -16.62 -4.87
C VAL A 67 16.26 -17.68 -4.11
N ILE A 68 15.13 -17.35 -3.48
CA ILE A 68 14.37 -18.29 -2.63
C ILE A 68 13.32 -19.06 -3.43
N ALA A 69 12.67 -18.47 -4.44
CA ALA A 69 11.70 -19.18 -5.28
C ALA A 69 12.27 -20.48 -5.89
N PRO A 70 13.49 -20.50 -6.47
CA PRO A 70 14.09 -21.74 -6.95
C PRO A 70 14.57 -22.66 -5.81
N ASN A 71 14.90 -22.12 -4.64
CA ASN A 71 15.38 -22.91 -3.50
C ASN A 71 14.26 -23.49 -2.61
N LEU A 72 13.00 -23.13 -2.84
CA LEU A 72 11.84 -23.77 -2.20
C LEU A 72 11.45 -25.11 -2.87
N HIS A 73 12.15 -25.51 -3.93
CA HIS A 73 12.02 -26.82 -4.56
C HIS A 73 13.27 -27.67 -4.32
N GLU A 74 13.33 -28.32 -3.15
CA GLU A 74 13.93 -29.65 -3.07
C GLU A 74 12.94 -30.75 -3.53
N GLY A 75 11.85 -30.37 -4.22
CA GLY A 75 10.93 -31.24 -4.92
C GLY A 75 11.05 -31.05 -6.43
N ASP A 76 11.31 -32.12 -7.16
CA ASP A 76 11.39 -32.18 -8.62
C ASP A 76 9.98 -32.03 -9.24
N ASP A 77 9.41 -30.83 -9.24
CA ASP A 77 8.08 -30.53 -9.82
C ASP A 77 8.14 -30.38 -11.36
N GLY A 78 9.33 -30.42 -11.97
CA GLY A 78 9.50 -30.28 -13.42
C GLY A 78 9.02 -28.95 -14.01
N ILE A 79 8.79 -27.93 -13.18
CA ILE A 79 8.38 -26.60 -13.64
C ILE A 79 9.63 -25.83 -14.06
N ASP A 80 9.78 -25.63 -15.36
CA ASP A 80 10.84 -24.80 -15.93
C ASP A 80 10.73 -23.36 -15.43
N GLU A 81 11.76 -22.89 -14.72
CA GLU A 81 11.93 -21.53 -14.22
C GLU A 81 11.69 -20.47 -15.31
N SER A 82 12.01 -20.80 -16.56
CA SER A 82 11.76 -19.92 -17.71
C SER A 82 10.27 -19.64 -17.92
N ILE A 83 9.39 -20.63 -17.64
CA ILE A 83 7.94 -20.49 -17.77
C ILE A 83 7.37 -19.65 -16.63
N ILE A 84 7.90 -19.79 -15.41
CA ILE A 84 7.52 -18.95 -14.27
C ILE A 84 7.82 -17.48 -14.61
N ARG A 85 9.02 -17.22 -15.13
CA ARG A 85 9.45 -15.88 -15.52
C ARG A 85 8.54 -15.25 -16.58
N LEU A 86 8.11 -16.02 -17.57
CA LEU A 86 7.15 -15.61 -18.60
C LEU A 86 5.75 -15.31 -18.02
N SER A 87 5.33 -16.06 -17.00
CA SER A 87 4.04 -15.86 -16.33
C SER A 87 3.98 -14.54 -15.56
N TYR A 88 5.14 -14.01 -15.14
CA TYR A 88 5.23 -12.68 -14.52
C TYR A 88 5.28 -11.52 -15.54
N GLY A 89 5.40 -11.82 -16.84
CA GLY A 89 5.54 -10.78 -17.88
C GLY A 89 6.83 -9.98 -17.75
N THR A 90 7.90 -10.58 -17.22
CA THR A 90 9.21 -9.93 -17.04
C THR A 90 9.91 -9.67 -18.37
N ASP A 91 9.56 -10.42 -19.41
CA ASP A 91 9.97 -10.24 -20.80
C ASP A 91 9.19 -9.14 -21.52
N LEU A 92 8.11 -8.62 -20.91
CA LEU A 92 7.31 -7.55 -21.49
C LEU A 92 7.93 -6.19 -21.19
N GLU A 93 8.01 -5.37 -22.23
CA GLU A 93 8.39 -3.95 -22.12
C GLU A 93 7.31 -3.15 -21.37
N ILE A 94 7.75 -2.08 -20.71
CA ILE A 94 6.85 -1.06 -20.13
C ILE A 94 6.54 0.01 -21.17
N CYS A 95 5.50 0.81 -20.93
CA CYS A 95 5.18 1.94 -21.76
C CYS A 95 6.33 2.95 -21.74
N GLU A 96 6.68 3.45 -22.92
CA GLU A 96 7.61 4.56 -23.05
C GLU A 96 7.10 5.79 -22.28
N PRO A 97 7.98 6.51 -21.55
CA PRO A 97 7.59 7.68 -20.78
C PRO A 97 6.83 8.71 -21.63
N GLY A 98 5.71 9.22 -21.12
CA GLY A 98 4.86 10.17 -21.83
C GLY A 98 3.93 9.56 -22.88
N THR A 99 3.96 8.24 -23.09
CA THR A 99 2.98 7.52 -23.92
C THR A 99 1.87 6.91 -23.06
N ARG A 100 0.72 6.60 -23.67
CA ARG A 100 -0.41 5.91 -23.01
C ARG A 100 -0.89 6.57 -21.71
N VAL A 101 -0.61 7.87 -21.55
CA VAL A 101 -0.88 8.63 -20.33
C VAL A 101 -2.35 8.57 -19.95
N GLU A 102 -3.25 8.76 -20.92
CA GLU A 102 -4.69 8.75 -20.69
C GLU A 102 -5.18 7.42 -20.12
N ILE A 103 -4.78 6.28 -20.71
CA ILE A 103 -5.23 4.97 -20.25
C ILE A 103 -4.61 4.58 -18.91
N LEU A 104 -3.33 4.87 -18.71
CA LEU A 104 -2.66 4.64 -17.42
C LEU A 104 -3.33 5.45 -16.31
N THR A 105 -3.65 6.72 -16.59
CA THR A 105 -4.37 7.59 -15.63
C THR A 105 -5.77 7.05 -15.35
N ARG A 106 -6.48 6.55 -16.36
CA ARG A 106 -7.80 5.94 -16.18
C ARG A 106 -7.75 4.69 -15.29
N ILE A 107 -6.72 3.86 -15.43
CA ILE A 107 -6.50 2.67 -14.59
C ILE A 107 -6.20 3.09 -13.14
N ARG A 108 -5.34 4.09 -12.93
CA ARG A 108 -5.04 4.62 -11.58
C ARG A 108 -6.30 5.15 -10.89
N ASN A 109 -7.05 6.01 -11.58
CA ASN A 109 -8.30 6.56 -11.05
C ASN A 109 -9.32 5.47 -10.73
N TRP A 110 -9.42 4.44 -11.57
CA TRP A 110 -10.29 3.29 -11.31
C TRP A 110 -9.86 2.52 -10.05
N ALA A 111 -8.56 2.32 -9.85
CA ALA A 111 -8.04 1.58 -8.70
C ALA A 111 -8.15 2.37 -7.38
N ASP A 112 -8.05 3.70 -7.44
CA ASP A 112 -8.11 4.58 -6.25
C ASP A 112 -9.55 4.99 -5.87
N ASP A 113 -10.56 4.71 -6.71
CA ASP A 113 -11.95 5.04 -6.40
C ASP A 113 -12.58 4.01 -5.44
N ALA A 114 -12.50 4.31 -4.14
CA ALA A 114 -13.06 3.49 -3.07
C ALA A 114 -14.59 3.33 -3.11
N ASN A 115 -15.31 4.16 -3.89
CA ASN A 115 -16.76 4.05 -4.04
C ASN A 115 -17.18 3.17 -5.23
N HIS A 116 -16.20 2.70 -6.02
CA HIS A 116 -16.45 1.97 -7.23
C HIS A 116 -16.72 0.49 -6.93
N SER A 117 -17.89 -0.01 -7.33
CA SER A 117 -18.26 -1.41 -7.11
C SER A 117 -17.61 -2.39 -8.11
N GLN A 118 -16.93 -1.88 -9.15
CA GLN A 118 -16.34 -2.73 -10.19
C GLN A 118 -14.90 -3.11 -9.83
N GLN A 119 -14.69 -4.38 -9.50
CA GLN A 119 -13.41 -4.97 -9.11
C GLN A 119 -12.56 -5.45 -10.30
N ILE A 120 -13.07 -5.35 -11.53
CA ILE A 120 -12.38 -5.79 -12.75
C ILE A 120 -12.33 -4.61 -13.73
N PHE A 121 -11.11 -4.24 -14.15
CA PHE A 121 -10.90 -3.27 -15.23
C PHE A 121 -10.75 -3.99 -16.57
N TRP A 122 -11.64 -3.70 -17.51
CA TRP A 122 -11.58 -4.26 -18.86
C TRP A 122 -10.87 -3.30 -19.82
N LEU A 123 -9.65 -3.63 -20.23
CA LEU A 123 -8.90 -2.89 -21.24
C LEU A 123 -9.23 -3.43 -22.65
N ASN A 124 -10.25 -2.87 -23.30
CA ASN A 124 -10.56 -3.17 -24.69
C ASN A 124 -9.80 -2.23 -25.63
N ASP A 125 -8.88 -2.78 -26.42
CA ASP A 125 -8.14 -2.03 -27.44
C ASP A 125 -7.75 -2.99 -28.58
N ALA A 126 -7.46 -2.45 -29.76
CA ALA A 126 -7.13 -3.24 -30.94
C ALA A 126 -5.95 -4.20 -30.70
N ALA A 127 -5.88 -5.29 -31.45
CA ALA A 127 -4.74 -6.21 -31.36
C ALA A 127 -3.44 -5.49 -31.74
N GLY A 128 -2.34 -5.81 -31.05
CA GLY A 128 -1.04 -5.20 -31.30
C GLY A 128 -0.82 -3.80 -30.71
N THR A 129 -1.79 -3.24 -29.97
CA THR A 129 -1.62 -1.91 -29.35
C THR A 129 -0.88 -1.92 -28.02
N GLY A 130 -0.22 -3.01 -27.63
CA GLY A 130 0.55 -3.04 -26.38
C GLY A 130 -0.30 -3.04 -25.10
N LYS A 131 -1.46 -3.71 -25.09
CA LYS A 131 -2.28 -3.87 -23.87
C LYS A 131 -1.49 -4.53 -22.73
N SER A 132 -0.72 -5.58 -23.05
CA SER A 132 0.15 -6.25 -22.07
C SER A 132 1.20 -5.29 -21.53
N THR A 133 1.78 -4.42 -22.37
CA THR A 133 2.70 -3.35 -21.97
C THR A 133 2.07 -2.37 -20.97
N VAL A 134 0.81 -1.98 -21.18
CA VAL A 134 0.06 -1.13 -20.22
C VAL A 134 -0.11 -1.85 -18.88
N ALA A 135 -0.52 -3.12 -18.89
CA ALA A 135 -0.66 -3.92 -17.68
C ALA A 135 0.67 -4.12 -16.93
N THR A 136 1.76 -4.41 -17.65
CA THR A 136 3.12 -4.54 -17.08
C THR A 136 3.57 -3.23 -16.45
N THR A 137 3.29 -2.10 -17.08
CA THR A 137 3.62 -0.76 -16.54
C THR A 137 2.92 -0.52 -15.21
N ILE A 138 1.62 -0.77 -15.14
CA ILE A 138 0.84 -0.61 -13.90
C ILE A 138 1.30 -1.60 -12.83
N ALA A 139 1.55 -2.85 -13.19
CA ALA A 139 2.02 -3.86 -12.25
C ALA A 139 3.38 -3.49 -11.64
N LYS A 140 4.34 -3.01 -12.43
CA LYS A 140 5.65 -2.54 -11.93
C LYS A 140 5.50 -1.29 -11.06
N GLU A 141 4.66 -0.34 -11.47
CA GLU A 141 4.37 0.86 -10.68
C GLU A 141 3.78 0.49 -9.30
N TRP A 142 2.78 -0.39 -9.26
CA TRP A 142 2.13 -0.82 -8.03
C TRP A 142 2.99 -1.74 -7.16
N GLN A 143 3.89 -2.51 -7.78
CA GLN A 143 4.91 -3.26 -7.04
C GLN A 143 5.81 -2.30 -6.28
N GLY A 144 6.39 -1.29 -6.92
CA GLY A 144 7.25 -0.30 -6.26
C GLY A 144 6.53 0.63 -5.27
N GLN A 145 5.19 0.65 -5.30
CA GLN A 145 4.35 1.31 -4.30
C GLN A 145 3.92 0.38 -3.16
N GLY A 146 4.29 -0.90 -3.20
CA GLY A 146 3.91 -1.91 -2.20
C GLY A 146 2.42 -2.24 -2.15
N ARG A 147 1.66 -1.95 -3.22
CA ARG A 147 0.19 -2.17 -3.28
C ARG A 147 -0.23 -3.31 -4.21
N LEU A 148 0.71 -3.92 -4.93
CA LEU A 148 0.41 -5.06 -5.81
C LEU A 148 0.14 -6.31 -4.96
N GLY A 149 -1.07 -6.88 -5.09
CA GLY A 149 -1.41 -8.17 -4.46
C GLY A 149 -0.72 -9.35 -5.14
N GLY A 150 -0.69 -9.34 -6.48
CA GLY A 150 0.02 -10.30 -7.31
C GLY A 150 -0.21 -10.03 -8.79
N ARG A 151 0.57 -10.69 -9.66
CA ARG A 151 0.43 -10.56 -11.12
C ARG A 151 0.56 -11.91 -11.81
N PHE A 152 -0.16 -12.06 -12.90
CA PHE A 152 -0.06 -13.23 -13.78
C PHE A 152 -0.44 -12.83 -15.20
N PHE A 153 0.37 -13.24 -16.17
CA PHE A 153 0.17 -13.05 -17.59
C PHE A 153 -0.01 -14.40 -18.27
N PHE A 154 -1.14 -14.58 -18.96
CA PHE A 154 -1.37 -15.75 -19.79
C PHE A 154 -0.45 -15.70 -21.01
N ASN A 155 0.30 -16.77 -21.24
CA ASN A 155 1.22 -16.85 -22.36
C ASN A 155 0.63 -17.75 -23.44
N PRO A 156 0.33 -17.22 -24.65
CA PRO A 156 -0.24 -18.03 -25.73
C PRO A 156 0.68 -19.14 -26.23
N ASN A 157 1.98 -19.09 -25.90
CA ASN A 157 2.95 -20.13 -26.24
C ASN A 157 2.96 -21.30 -25.25
N VAL A 158 2.22 -21.18 -24.14
CA VAL A 158 2.01 -22.24 -23.15
C VAL A 158 0.59 -22.76 -23.31
N ALA A 159 0.38 -24.05 -23.04
CA ALA A 159 -0.97 -24.60 -23.09
C ALA A 159 -1.85 -23.91 -22.02
N LEU A 160 -3.03 -23.43 -22.42
CA LEU A 160 -3.94 -22.70 -21.52
C LEU A 160 -4.26 -23.49 -20.24
N ASP A 161 -4.43 -24.81 -20.34
CA ASP A 161 -4.66 -25.68 -19.19
C ASP A 161 -3.46 -25.70 -18.22
N GLN A 162 -2.24 -25.57 -18.73
CA GLN A 162 -1.05 -25.45 -17.90
C GLN A 162 -0.99 -24.08 -17.21
N ASP A 163 -1.35 -23.00 -17.91
CA ASP A 163 -1.43 -21.66 -17.33
C ASP A 163 -2.48 -21.59 -16.21
N ILE A 164 -3.67 -22.17 -16.42
CA ILE A 164 -4.75 -22.19 -15.41
C ILE A 164 -4.33 -22.97 -14.16
N ARG A 165 -3.67 -24.13 -14.33
CA ARG A 165 -3.17 -24.91 -13.19
C ARG A 165 -2.11 -24.16 -12.37
N ARG A 166 -1.33 -23.29 -13.02
CA ARG A 166 -0.24 -22.54 -12.38
C ARG A 166 -0.69 -21.20 -11.81
N PHE A 167 -1.78 -20.63 -12.35
CA PHE A 167 -2.31 -19.34 -11.94
C PHE A 167 -2.45 -19.22 -10.42
N CYS A 168 -3.13 -20.17 -9.78
CA CYS A 168 -3.38 -20.10 -8.34
C CYS A 168 -2.07 -20.16 -7.54
N ARG A 169 -1.14 -21.05 -7.93
CA ARG A 169 0.16 -21.20 -7.29
C ARG A 169 0.99 -19.90 -7.37
N ILE A 170 1.13 -19.35 -8.57
CA ILE A 170 1.94 -18.16 -8.84
C ILE A 170 1.35 -16.94 -8.13
N VAL A 171 0.04 -16.71 -8.26
CA VAL A 171 -0.62 -15.57 -7.61
C VAL A 171 -0.56 -15.70 -6.09
N ALA A 172 -0.74 -16.91 -5.53
CA ALA A 172 -0.66 -17.11 -4.09
C ALA A 172 0.77 -16.90 -3.56
N TYR A 173 1.79 -17.32 -4.30
CA TYR A 173 3.18 -17.03 -3.98
C TYR A 173 3.46 -15.52 -3.96
N ASP A 174 2.92 -14.80 -4.94
CA ASP A 174 2.99 -13.34 -5.00
C ASP A 174 2.29 -12.69 -3.80
N ILE A 175 1.10 -13.16 -3.42
CA ILE A 175 0.36 -12.65 -2.27
C ILE A 175 1.13 -12.94 -0.96
N ALA A 176 1.68 -14.14 -0.79
CA ALA A 176 2.47 -14.52 0.37
C ALA A 176 3.75 -13.68 0.47
N SER A 177 4.39 -13.43 -0.66
CA SER A 177 5.52 -12.51 -0.77
C SER A 177 5.06 -11.13 -0.34
N ASN A 178 4.11 -10.55 -1.10
CA ASN A 178 3.19 -9.42 -0.90
C ASN A 178 2.91 -9.02 0.55
N HIS A 179 2.40 -9.99 1.28
CA HIS A 179 1.82 -9.86 2.60
C HIS A 179 2.37 -10.97 3.50
N PRO A 180 3.53 -10.77 4.15
CA PRO A 180 4.21 -11.81 4.92
C PRO A 180 3.34 -12.47 6.01
N GLN A 181 2.35 -11.72 6.52
CA GLN A 181 1.36 -12.23 7.48
C GLN A 181 0.47 -13.36 6.92
N LEU A 182 0.32 -13.47 5.60
CA LEU A 182 -0.42 -14.53 4.91
C LEU A 182 0.45 -15.72 4.52
N ALA A 183 1.77 -15.55 4.47
CA ALA A 183 2.69 -16.58 4.02
C ALA A 183 2.55 -17.91 4.76
N PRO A 184 2.37 -17.97 6.10
CA PRO A 184 2.21 -19.25 6.79
C PRO A 184 0.97 -20.04 6.33
N SER A 185 -0.16 -19.34 6.13
CA SER A 185 -1.41 -19.96 5.69
C SER A 185 -1.27 -20.49 4.27
N ILE A 186 -0.70 -19.68 3.36
CA ILE A 186 -0.54 -20.04 1.95
C ILE A 186 0.48 -21.18 1.78
N ASN A 187 1.65 -21.06 2.39
CA ASN A 187 2.74 -22.04 2.25
C ASN A 187 2.33 -23.41 2.77
N SER A 188 1.52 -23.48 3.84
CA SER A 188 1.02 -24.76 4.36
C SER A 188 0.19 -25.55 3.34
N ILE A 189 -0.51 -24.85 2.43
CA ILE A 189 -1.33 -25.45 1.37
C ILE A 189 -0.46 -25.79 0.17
N LEU A 190 0.49 -24.91 -0.19
CA LEU A 190 1.41 -25.13 -1.32
C LEU A 190 2.31 -26.35 -1.12
N ILE A 191 2.76 -26.64 0.12
CA ILE A 191 3.56 -27.83 0.44
C ILE A 191 2.83 -29.14 0.12
N ALA A 192 1.49 -29.13 0.12
CA ALA A 192 0.68 -30.31 -0.15
C ALA A 192 0.41 -30.57 -1.64
N SER A 193 1.08 -29.84 -2.55
CA SER A 193 0.89 -29.92 -4.01
C SER A 193 -0.59 -29.90 -4.41
N PRO A 194 -1.28 -28.76 -4.21
CA PRO A 194 -2.73 -28.67 -4.38
C PRO A 194 -3.16 -28.94 -5.83
N GLU A 195 -2.27 -28.81 -6.81
CA GLU A 195 -2.56 -29.11 -8.23
C GLU A 195 -2.91 -30.59 -8.48
N ASP A 196 -2.41 -31.49 -7.64
CA ASP A 196 -2.64 -32.93 -7.77
C ASP A 196 -3.95 -33.38 -7.10
N THR A 197 -4.47 -32.59 -6.17
CA THR A 197 -5.59 -32.98 -5.29
C THR A 197 -6.82 -32.08 -5.38
N MET A 198 -6.68 -30.88 -5.95
CA MET A 198 -7.73 -29.86 -6.00
C MET A 198 -8.00 -29.40 -7.43
N ASP A 199 -9.27 -29.16 -7.75
CA ASP A 199 -9.64 -28.45 -8.98
C ASP A 199 -9.33 -26.95 -8.87
N PHE A 200 -9.41 -26.24 -10.00
CA PHE A 200 -9.08 -24.81 -10.05
C PHE A 200 -9.91 -23.97 -9.06
N ALA A 201 -11.21 -24.27 -8.93
CA ALA A 201 -12.10 -23.52 -8.05
C ALA A 201 -11.67 -23.68 -6.58
N MET A 202 -11.35 -24.90 -6.16
CA MET A 202 -10.86 -25.19 -4.82
C MET A 202 -9.48 -24.55 -4.60
N GLN A 203 -8.57 -24.64 -5.57
CA GLN A 203 -7.26 -23.96 -5.48
C GLN A 203 -7.44 -22.46 -5.29
N PHE A 204 -8.30 -21.82 -6.09
CA PHE A 204 -8.55 -20.38 -5.99
C PHE A 204 -9.11 -19.99 -4.62
N VAL A 205 -10.08 -20.75 -4.10
CA VAL A 205 -10.64 -20.50 -2.76
C VAL A 205 -9.56 -20.64 -1.68
N ARG A 206 -8.83 -21.76 -1.68
CA ARG A 206 -7.90 -22.10 -0.59
C ARG A 206 -6.62 -21.27 -0.60
N LEU A 207 -6.09 -20.95 -1.78
CA LEU A 207 -4.82 -20.26 -1.93
C LEU A 207 -4.95 -18.74 -2.02
N ILE A 208 -6.10 -18.22 -2.50
CA ILE A 208 -6.28 -16.79 -2.75
C ILE A 208 -7.37 -16.21 -1.85
N LEU A 209 -8.59 -16.76 -1.88
CA LEU A 209 -9.72 -16.14 -1.16
C LEU A 209 -9.61 -16.30 0.36
N ASP A 210 -9.42 -17.51 0.88
CA ASP A 210 -9.37 -17.80 2.31
C ASP A 210 -8.28 -16.94 3.03
N PRO A 211 -7.04 -16.86 2.51
CA PRO A 211 -6.01 -16.00 3.11
C PRO A 211 -6.41 -14.52 3.11
N LEU A 212 -6.93 -14.00 1.99
CA LEU A 212 -7.33 -12.59 1.90
C LEU A 212 -8.51 -12.25 2.83
N GLN A 213 -9.45 -13.18 3.02
CA GLN A 213 -10.55 -12.99 3.97
C GLN A 213 -10.06 -12.95 5.42
N SER A 214 -9.03 -13.73 5.77
CA SER A 214 -8.45 -13.70 7.13
C SER A 214 -7.85 -12.33 7.52
N LEU A 215 -7.44 -11.52 6.53
CA LEU A 215 -7.01 -10.14 6.77
C LEU A 215 -8.15 -9.26 7.25
N SER A 216 -9.32 -9.39 6.62
CA SER A 216 -10.49 -8.56 6.94
C SER A 216 -10.99 -8.76 8.37
N SER A 217 -10.87 -9.97 8.91
CA SER A 217 -11.20 -10.29 10.31
C SER A 217 -10.17 -9.79 11.33
N THR A 218 -8.92 -9.55 10.91
CA THR A 218 -7.85 -9.14 11.83
C THR A 218 -7.84 -7.62 12.03
N THR A 219 -8.12 -6.85 10.97
CA THR A 219 -8.23 -5.38 11.03
C THR A 219 -9.35 -4.92 11.97
N THR A 220 -10.49 -5.59 11.96
CA THR A 220 -11.63 -5.31 12.85
C THR A 220 -11.31 -5.63 14.33
N ALA A 221 -10.45 -6.61 14.60
CA ALA A 221 -10.03 -6.93 15.96
C ALA A 221 -9.02 -5.91 16.53
N ALA A 222 -8.18 -5.31 15.69
CA ALA A 222 -7.26 -4.24 16.09
C ALA A 222 -8.00 -2.93 16.42
N GLU A 223 -9.05 -2.58 15.65
CA GLU A 223 -9.93 -1.44 15.94
C GLU A 223 -10.72 -1.63 17.24
N CYS A 224 -11.19 -2.86 17.53
CA CYS A 224 -11.88 -3.18 18.78
C CYS A 224 -10.97 -3.08 20.01
N ARG A 225 -9.66 -3.30 19.86
CA ARG A 225 -8.69 -3.23 20.96
C ARG A 225 -8.32 -1.79 21.33
N THR A 226 -8.35 -0.85 20.37
CA THR A 226 -8.09 0.58 20.62
C THR A 226 -9.28 1.29 21.29
N GLN A 227 -10.50 0.75 21.15
CA GLN A 227 -11.68 1.31 21.83
C GLN A 227 -11.76 0.92 23.32
N ARG A 228 -11.23 -0.25 23.73
CA ARG A 228 -11.24 -0.66 25.16
C ARG A 228 -10.26 0.11 26.04
N THR A 229 -9.19 0.69 25.49
CA THR A 229 -8.24 1.51 26.27
C THR A 229 -8.71 2.96 26.42
N ALA A 230 -9.61 3.45 25.55
CA ALA A 230 -10.19 4.79 25.67
C ALA A 230 -11.31 4.87 26.73
N ASP A 231 -12.12 3.81 26.87
CA ASP A 231 -13.20 3.77 27.87
C ASP A 231 -12.68 3.47 29.29
N GLY A 232 -11.60 2.69 29.43
CA GLY A 232 -10.97 2.44 30.73
C GLY A 232 -10.23 3.65 31.34
N ALA A 233 -9.96 4.69 30.54
CA ALA A 233 -9.27 5.91 31.01
C ALA A 233 -10.25 7.01 31.49
N LYS A 234 -11.56 6.87 31.27
CA LYS A 234 -12.56 7.84 31.74
C LYS A 234 -13.08 7.53 33.15
N ASP A 235 -13.08 6.28 33.57
CA ASP A 235 -13.60 5.90 34.90
C ASP A 235 -12.60 6.15 36.04
N GLN A 236 -11.30 6.34 35.75
CA GLN A 236 -10.30 6.65 36.77
C GLN A 236 -10.19 8.16 37.07
N ALA A 237 -10.78 9.04 36.25
CA ALA A 237 -10.71 10.50 36.43
C ALA A 237 -11.93 11.10 37.17
N LEU A 238 -12.94 10.28 37.49
CA LEU A 238 -14.15 10.71 38.23
C LEU A 238 -14.18 10.22 39.69
N ALA A 239 -13.11 9.57 40.17
CA ALA A 239 -12.99 9.12 41.56
C ALA A 239 -12.03 9.98 42.42
N ASP A 240 -11.33 10.94 41.81
CA ASP A 240 -10.35 11.83 42.49
C ASP A 240 -10.76 13.32 42.48
N GLN A 241 -12.06 13.62 42.42
CA GLN A 241 -12.62 14.97 42.68
C GLN A 241 -13.68 14.94 43.78
#